data_AF-A0A524HEC3-F1
#
_entry.id   AF-A0A524HEC3-F1
#
_cell.length_a   1.000
_cell.length_b   1.000
_cell.length_c   1.000
_cell.angle_alpha   90.00
_cell.angle_beta   90.00
_cell.angle_gamma   90.00
#
_symmetry.space_group_name_H-M   'P 1'
#
loop_
_entity.id
_entity.type
_entity.pdbx_description
1 polymer ?
#
loop_
_entity_poly.entity_id
_entity_poly.type
_entity_poly.pdbx_seq_one_letter_code
_entity_poly.pdbx_strand_id
1 'polypeptide(L)'
;MKYIKTQNGVIVTDEKNHLMRLAQGHAYLLQSPPNGAVEIKPADIGKEVAGLRDEISDQLVGLEQAVHILAMGLVSGGNVFLWSLPGAAKSTMARMWAAGISGEFFSLNLGPDTGKNDLFGPPSLSAMKQDQWDRA
;
A
#
# COMPACT_ATOMS: atom_id res chain seq x y z
N MET A 1 -6.66 15.19 7.98
CA MET A 1 -7.38 14.50 6.89
C MET A 1 -6.96 15.12 5.57
N LYS A 2 -6.86 14.36 4.49
CA LYS A 2 -6.39 14.84 3.17
C LYS A 2 -7.53 14.72 2.16
N TYR A 3 -7.64 15.65 1.22
CA TYR A 3 -8.65 15.59 0.16
C TYR A 3 -8.10 15.97 -1.22
N ILE A 4 -8.72 15.45 -2.27
CA ILE A 4 -8.43 15.84 -3.66
C ILE A 4 -9.64 16.59 -4.21
N LYS A 5 -9.43 17.80 -4.70
CA LYS A 5 -10.48 18.60 -5.34
C LYS A 5 -10.72 18.10 -6.78
N THR A 6 -11.98 17.91 -7.13
CA THR A 6 -12.43 17.53 -8.48
C THR A 6 -13.48 18.51 -8.98
N GLN A 7 -13.86 18.43 -10.26
CA GLN A 7 -14.95 19.24 -10.81
C GLN A 7 -16.31 18.91 -10.18
N ASN A 8 -16.47 17.66 -9.69
CA ASN A 8 -17.75 17.12 -9.21
C ASN A 8 -17.82 17.03 -7.67
N GLY A 9 -16.85 17.59 -6.95
CA GLY A 9 -16.76 17.52 -5.49
C GLY A 9 -15.35 17.29 -4.97
N VAL A 10 -15.21 16.73 -3.78
CA VAL A 10 -13.93 16.40 -3.14
C VAL A 10 -13.84 14.91 -2.83
N ILE A 11 -12.67 14.31 -3.10
CA ILE A 11 -12.40 12.92 -2.77
C ILE A 11 -11.63 12.86 -1.46
N VAL A 12 -12.09 12.04 -0.52
CA VAL A 12 -11.43 11.76 0.76
C VAL A 12 -11.29 10.26 0.97
N THR A 13 -10.42 9.83 1.88
CA THR A 13 -10.19 8.40 2.17
C THR A 13 -10.95 7.88 3.38
N ASP A 14 -11.47 8.74 4.25
CA ASP A 14 -11.97 8.32 5.56
C ASP A 14 -13.18 9.15 6.00
N GLU A 15 -14.39 8.81 5.52
CA GLU A 15 -15.61 9.47 6.00
C GLU A 15 -16.90 8.64 5.80
N LYS A 16 -17.79 8.68 6.81
CA LYS A 16 -19.04 7.90 6.82
C LYS A 16 -20.16 8.52 5.98
N ASN A 17 -20.21 9.85 5.84
CA ASN A 17 -21.24 10.57 5.09
C ASN A 17 -20.80 10.86 3.65
N HIS A 18 -20.70 9.82 2.82
CA HIS A 18 -20.26 9.98 1.43
C HIS A 18 -21.41 9.92 0.43
N LEU A 19 -21.28 10.68 -0.66
CA LEU A 19 -22.20 10.60 -1.80
C LEU A 19 -22.00 9.30 -2.59
N MET A 20 -20.74 8.91 -2.77
CA MET A 20 -20.36 7.75 -3.57
C MET A 20 -19.10 7.12 -3.01
N ARG A 21 -19.08 5.78 -3.01
CA ARG A 21 -17.92 4.97 -2.65
C ARG A 21 -17.07 4.72 -3.89
N LEU A 22 -15.78 4.99 -3.80
CA LEU A 22 -14.77 4.87 -4.87
C LEU A 22 -13.68 3.88 -4.44
N ALA A 23 -12.88 3.40 -5.41
CA ALA A 23 -11.71 2.53 -5.17
C ALA A 23 -11.99 1.38 -4.20
N GLN A 24 -13.06 0.61 -4.45
CA GLN A 24 -13.52 -0.49 -3.58
C GLN A 24 -13.76 -0.12 -2.10
N GLY A 25 -13.98 1.16 -1.82
CA GLY A 25 -14.24 1.63 -0.46
C GLY A 25 -13.07 2.18 0.30
N HIS A 26 -11.96 2.44 -0.39
CA HIS A 26 -10.81 3.15 0.16
C HIS A 26 -10.87 4.65 -0.12
N ALA A 27 -11.83 5.11 -0.92
CA ALA A 27 -12.05 6.51 -1.22
C ALA A 27 -13.55 6.84 -1.34
N TYR A 28 -13.90 8.10 -1.14
CA TYR A 28 -15.26 8.57 -1.03
C TYR A 28 -15.41 9.96 -1.67
N LEU A 29 -16.50 10.18 -2.40
CA LEU A 29 -16.84 11.48 -2.97
C LEU A 29 -17.77 12.25 -2.02
N LEU A 30 -17.46 13.52 -1.78
CA LEU A 30 -18.22 14.48 -0.97
C LEU A 30 -18.50 15.76 -1.76
N GLN A 31 -19.51 16.52 -1.34
CA GLN A 31 -19.81 17.83 -1.95
C GLN A 31 -18.84 18.93 -1.51
N SER A 32 -18.32 18.86 -0.29
CA SER A 32 -17.51 19.93 0.31
C SER A 32 -16.39 19.34 1.16
N PRO A 33 -15.24 20.03 1.26
CA PRO A 33 -14.11 19.58 2.05
C PRO A 33 -14.48 19.43 3.54
N PRO A 34 -14.05 18.35 4.20
CA PRO A 34 -14.22 18.17 5.63
C PRO A 34 -13.48 19.26 6.41
N ASN A 35 -13.97 19.59 7.60
CA ASN A 35 -13.37 20.66 8.39
C ASN A 35 -11.95 20.28 8.83
N GLY A 36 -10.96 21.14 8.56
CA GLY A 36 -9.55 20.85 8.84
C GLY A 36 -8.87 19.87 7.86
N ALA A 37 -9.49 19.57 6.71
CA ALA A 37 -8.85 18.77 5.67
C ALA A 37 -7.88 19.61 4.81
N VAL A 38 -6.74 19.01 4.45
CA VAL A 38 -5.71 19.64 3.62
C VAL A 38 -5.88 19.19 2.17
N GLU A 39 -5.86 20.13 1.23
CA GLU A 39 -5.92 19.83 -0.20
C GLU A 39 -4.61 19.21 -0.67
N ILE A 40 -4.72 18.13 -1.46
CA ILE A 40 -3.59 17.49 -2.12
C ILE A 40 -3.85 17.46 -3.61
N LYS A 41 -2.83 17.84 -4.38
CA LYS A 41 -2.84 17.70 -5.83
C LYS A 41 -2.23 16.34 -6.19
N PRO A 42 -2.90 15.52 -7.01
CA PRO A 42 -2.35 14.23 -7.45
C PRO A 42 -0.99 14.35 -8.13
N ALA A 43 -0.74 15.46 -8.82
CA ALA A 43 0.54 15.73 -9.48
C ALA A 43 1.71 15.85 -8.49
N ASP A 44 1.49 16.36 -7.28
CA ASP A 44 2.54 16.50 -6.27
C ASP A 44 2.93 15.12 -5.72
N ILE A 45 1.94 14.27 -5.45
CA ILE A 45 2.16 12.86 -5.08
C ILE A 45 2.89 12.10 -6.20
N GLY A 46 2.51 12.32 -7.46
CA GLY A 46 3.19 11.71 -8.60
C GLY A 46 4.67 12.08 -8.67
N LYS A 47 5.04 13.32 -8.32
CA LYS A 47 6.44 13.76 -8.24
C LYS A 47 7.17 13.12 -7.07
N GLU A 48 6.56 13.04 -5.89
CA GLU A 48 7.14 12.38 -4.72
C GLU A 48 7.44 10.91 -5.00
N VAL A 49 6.48 10.18 -5.59
CA VAL A 49 6.67 8.77 -5.97
C VAL A 49 7.73 8.61 -7.05
N ALA A 50 7.77 9.51 -8.05
CA ALA A 50 8.80 9.48 -9.08
C ALA A 50 10.20 9.73 -8.49
N GLY A 51 10.33 10.68 -7.55
CA GLY A 51 11.59 10.93 -6.85
C GLY A 51 12.06 9.72 -6.06
N LEU A 52 11.16 9.08 -5.30
CA LEU A 52 11.48 7.85 -4.57
C LEU A 52 11.87 6.69 -5.51
N ARG A 53 11.16 6.54 -6.64
CA ARG A 53 11.49 5.54 -7.66
C ARG A 53 12.93 5.73 -8.15
N ASP A 54 13.31 6.96 -8.48
CA ASP A 54 14.62 7.27 -9.03
C ASP A 54 15.73 7.03 -7.99
N GLU A 55 15.51 7.43 -6.74
CA GLU A 55 16.44 7.15 -5.63
C GLU A 55 16.64 5.64 -5.38
N ILE A 56 15.59 4.83 -5.50
CA ILE A 56 15.68 3.37 -5.38
C ILE A 56 16.40 2.77 -6.60
N SER A 57 16.15 3.31 -7.80
CA SER A 57 16.77 2.82 -9.04
C SER A 57 18.28 3.02 -9.03
N ASP A 58 18.75 4.19 -8.56
CA ASP A 58 20.17 4.53 -8.47
C ASP A 58 20.97 3.57 -7.57
N GLN A 59 20.31 2.93 -6.61
CA GLN A 59 20.91 1.95 -5.71
C GLN A 59 20.94 0.53 -6.28
N LEU A 60 20.25 0.27 -7.40
CA LEU A 60 20.03 -1.07 -7.94
C LEU A 60 20.44 -1.17 -9.43
N VAL A 61 21.56 -1.83 -9.69
CA VAL A 61 22.09 -1.98 -11.06
C VAL A 61 21.20 -2.90 -11.90
N GLY A 62 20.68 -2.39 -13.03
CA GLY A 62 19.97 -3.17 -14.04
C GLY A 62 18.53 -3.54 -13.67
N LEU A 63 17.94 -2.92 -12.64
CA LEU A 63 16.59 -3.22 -12.15
C LEU A 63 15.57 -2.09 -12.36
N GLU A 64 15.93 -1.06 -13.13
CA GLU A 64 15.11 0.09 -13.53
C GLU A 64 13.63 -0.27 -13.81
N GLN A 65 13.39 -1.24 -14.68
CA GLN A 65 12.04 -1.65 -15.07
C GLN A 65 11.26 -2.27 -13.91
N ALA A 66 11.91 -3.09 -13.08
CA ALA A 66 11.28 -3.74 -11.94
C ALA A 66 10.91 -2.70 -10.86
N VAL A 67 11.79 -1.73 -10.61
CA VAL A 67 11.54 -0.60 -9.70
C VAL A 67 10.35 0.22 -10.21
N HIS A 68 10.29 0.49 -11.51
CA HIS A 68 9.17 1.21 -12.12
C HIS A 68 7.82 0.45 -12.00
N ILE A 69 7.82 -0.87 -12.25
CA ILE A 69 6.61 -1.69 -12.11
C ILE A 69 6.14 -1.74 -10.66
N LEU A 70 7.05 -1.82 -9.69
CA LEU A 70 6.68 -1.75 -8.27
C LEU A 70 6.06 -0.41 -7.90
N ALA A 71 6.61 0.70 -8.39
CA ALA A 71 6.01 2.02 -8.20
C ALA A 71 4.56 2.06 -8.72
N MET A 72 4.33 1.53 -9.92
CA MET A 72 3.01 1.46 -10.53
C MET A 72 2.04 0.55 -9.77
N GLY A 73 2.51 -0.62 -9.32
CA GLY A 73 1.73 -1.53 -8.48
C GLY A 73 1.30 -0.84 -7.19
N LEU A 74 2.23 -0.16 -6.52
CA LEU A 74 1.94 0.56 -5.28
C LEU A 74 0.90 1.66 -5.46
N VAL A 75 1.08 2.54 -6.46
CA VAL A 75 0.15 3.67 -6.70
C VAL A 75 -1.23 3.20 -7.16
N SER A 76 -1.30 2.09 -7.88
CA SER A 76 -2.58 1.52 -8.32
C SER A 76 -3.29 0.68 -7.25
N GLY A 77 -2.65 0.40 -6.12
CA GLY A 77 -3.13 -0.58 -5.15
C GLY A 77 -3.14 -2.02 -5.70
N GLY A 78 -2.32 -2.28 -6.71
CA GLY A 78 -2.18 -3.57 -7.37
C GLY A 78 -1.09 -4.45 -6.75
N ASN A 79 -1.06 -5.71 -7.16
CA ASN A 79 -0.03 -6.67 -6.78
C ASN A 79 0.99 -6.84 -7.91
N VAL A 80 2.25 -7.05 -7.56
CA VAL A 80 3.34 -7.26 -8.53
C VAL A 80 3.98 -8.63 -8.32
N PHE A 81 4.11 -9.39 -9.41
CA PHE A 81 4.84 -10.66 -9.43
C PHE A 81 6.22 -10.45 -10.07
N LEU A 82 7.28 -10.77 -9.33
CA LEU A 82 8.66 -10.64 -9.79
C LEU A 82 9.27 -12.01 -10.07
N TRP A 83 9.42 -12.35 -11.35
CA TRP A 83 10.09 -13.58 -11.78
C TRP A 83 11.57 -13.33 -12.03
N SER A 84 12.46 -13.91 -11.22
CA SER A 84 13.90 -13.84 -11.43
C SER A 84 14.67 -14.88 -10.62
N LEU A 85 15.95 -15.06 -10.96
CA LEU A 85 16.87 -15.96 -10.26
C LEU A 85 16.99 -15.60 -8.76
N PRO A 86 17.31 -16.57 -7.89
CA PRO A 86 17.68 -16.29 -6.50
C PRO A 86 18.81 -15.27 -6.42
N GLY A 87 18.74 -14.34 -5.47
CA GLY A 87 19.77 -13.30 -5.29
C GLY A 87 19.61 -12.05 -6.17
N ALA A 88 18.60 -11.97 -7.05
CA ALA A 88 18.35 -10.80 -7.90
C ALA A 88 17.71 -9.59 -7.18
N ALA A 89 18.09 -9.33 -5.92
CA ALA A 89 17.67 -8.19 -5.11
C ALA A 89 16.14 -7.94 -4.95
N LYS A 90 15.28 -8.92 -5.25
CA LYS A 90 13.81 -8.81 -5.13
C LYS A 90 13.35 -8.34 -3.73
N SER A 91 13.81 -9.03 -2.70
CA SER A 91 13.43 -8.72 -1.31
C SER A 91 14.03 -7.39 -0.84
N THR A 92 15.21 -7.04 -1.34
CA THR A 92 15.86 -5.73 -1.06
C THR A 92 15.00 -4.61 -1.62
N MET A 93 14.61 -4.71 -2.89
CA MET A 93 13.78 -3.72 -3.57
C MET A 93 12.43 -3.53 -2.86
N ALA A 94 11.76 -4.63 -2.49
CA ALA A 94 10.51 -4.55 -1.75
C ALA A 94 10.66 -3.86 -0.38
N ARG A 95 11.78 -4.10 0.33
CA ARG A 95 12.08 -3.44 1.61
C ARG A 95 12.37 -1.96 1.45
N MET A 96 13.11 -1.57 0.41
CA MET A 96 13.39 -0.17 0.10
C MET A 96 12.12 0.62 -0.19
N TRP A 97 11.20 0.04 -0.96
CA TRP A 97 9.88 0.64 -1.20
C TRP A 97 9.08 0.83 0.08
N ALA A 98 8.98 -0.21 0.92
CA ALA A 98 8.28 -0.10 2.20
C ALA A 98 8.89 0.98 3.10
N ALA A 99 10.21 1.03 3.21
CA ALA A 99 10.91 2.08 3.97
C ALA A 99 10.66 3.49 3.39
N GLY A 100 10.72 3.64 2.06
CA GLY A 100 10.54 4.91 1.37
C GLY A 100 9.16 5.54 1.56
N ILE A 101 8.12 4.72 1.75
CA ILE A 101 6.76 5.20 2.04
C ILE A 101 6.40 5.18 3.53
N SER A 102 7.37 4.90 4.41
CA SER A 102 7.13 4.68 5.85
C SER A 102 6.06 3.60 6.11
N GLY A 103 6.02 2.57 5.27
CA GLY A 103 5.12 1.44 5.37
C GLY A 103 5.71 0.30 6.20
N GLU A 104 4.86 -0.65 6.56
CA GLU A 104 5.27 -1.89 7.20
C GLU A 104 5.76 -2.90 6.16
N PHE A 105 6.78 -3.68 6.51
CA PHE A 105 7.35 -4.70 5.63
C PHE A 105 7.19 -6.09 6.24
N PHE A 106 6.39 -6.93 5.57
CA PHE A 106 6.23 -8.35 5.88
C PHE A 106 6.82 -9.20 4.75
N SER A 107 7.52 -10.28 5.11
CA SER A 107 8.12 -11.20 4.16
C SER A 107 8.03 -12.62 4.71
N LEU A 108 7.58 -13.55 3.88
CA LEU A 108 7.47 -14.96 4.20
C LEU A 108 8.01 -15.81 3.04
N ASN A 109 8.90 -16.75 3.34
CA ASN A 109 9.35 -17.74 2.38
C ASN A 109 8.33 -18.88 2.34
N LEU A 110 7.58 -18.97 1.25
CA LEU A 110 6.59 -20.03 1.08
C LEU A 110 7.27 -21.38 0.87
N GLY A 111 6.86 -22.37 1.68
CA GLY A 111 7.21 -23.78 1.60
C GLY A 111 5.96 -24.66 1.47
N PRO A 112 6.12 -25.96 1.20
CA PRO A 112 4.99 -26.90 1.08
C PRO A 112 4.20 -27.07 2.40
N ASP A 113 4.80 -26.68 3.51
CA ASP A 113 4.27 -26.73 4.88
C ASP A 113 3.74 -25.37 5.37
N THR A 114 3.87 -24.30 4.59
CA THR A 114 3.37 -22.98 5.00
C THR A 114 1.86 -23.01 5.18
N GLY A 115 1.43 -22.83 6.43
CA GLY A 115 0.04 -22.85 6.83
C GLY A 115 -0.61 -21.47 6.86
N LYS A 116 -1.93 -21.46 7.06
CA LYS A 116 -2.69 -20.21 7.22
C LYS A 116 -2.23 -19.36 8.41
N ASN A 117 -1.76 -20.02 9.47
CA ASN A 117 -1.31 -19.31 10.68
C ASN A 117 0.02 -18.58 10.47
N ASP A 118 0.85 -19.02 9.53
CA ASP A 118 2.10 -18.33 9.16
C ASP A 118 1.82 -17.05 8.36
N LEU A 119 0.70 -17.00 7.64
CA LEU A 119 0.27 -15.85 6.84
C LEU A 119 -0.54 -14.83 7.64
N PHE A 120 -1.45 -15.30 8.49
CA PHE A 120 -2.45 -14.44 9.17
C PHE A 120 -2.25 -14.34 10.68
N GLY A 121 -1.19 -14.95 11.23
CA GLY A 121 -1.00 -15.08 12.66
C GLY A 121 -1.85 -16.20 13.28
N PRO A 122 -1.43 -16.72 14.44
CA PRO A 122 -2.18 -17.74 15.18
C PRO A 122 -3.47 -17.17 15.79
N PRO A 123 -4.47 -18.02 16.10
CA PRO A 123 -5.65 -17.60 16.86
C PRO A 123 -5.26 -17.10 18.25
N SER A 124 -5.95 -16.06 18.72
CA SER A 124 -5.74 -15.50 20.06
C SER A 124 -6.33 -16.41 21.13
N LEU A 125 -5.47 -17.04 21.93
CA LEU A 125 -5.89 -17.88 23.05
C LEU A 125 -6.73 -17.11 24.08
N SER A 126 -6.47 -15.82 24.24
CA SER A 126 -7.21 -14.94 25.17
C SER A 126 -8.63 -14.66 24.69
N ALA A 127 -8.82 -14.48 23.37
CA ALA A 127 -10.12 -14.28 22.75
C ALA A 127 -10.93 -15.58 22.74
N MET A 128 -10.29 -16.72 22.48
CA MET A 128 -10.94 -18.04 22.51
C MET A 128 -11.52 -18.36 23.89
N LYS A 129 -10.85 -17.96 24.97
CA LYS A 129 -11.39 -18.09 26.35
C LYS A 129 -12.66 -17.28 26.57
N GLN A 130 -12.92 -16.29 25.72
CA GLN A 130 -14.09 -15.41 25.76
C GLN A 130 -15.11 -15.77 24.67
N ASP A 131 -14.98 -16.96 24.06
CA ASP A 131 -15.80 -17.42 22.94
C ASP A 131 -15.75 -16.49 21.70
N GLN A 132 -14.63 -15.76 21.56
CA GLN A 132 -14.34 -14.87 20.44
C GLN A 132 -13.27 -15.49 19.52
N TRP A 133 -13.51 -15.45 18.22
CA TRP A 133 -12.62 -16.00 17.18
C TRP A 133 -11.75 -14.92 16.55
N ASP A 134 -10.88 -14.32 17.37
CA ASP A 134 -9.91 -13.32 16.92
C ASP A 134 -8.51 -13.91 16.73
N ARG A 135 -7.70 -13.28 15.87
CA ARG A 135 -6.27 -13.61 15.68
C ARG A 135 -5.40 -12.61 16.43
N ALA A 136 -4.23 -13.08 16.88
CA ALA A 136 -3.26 -12.27 17.63
C ALA A 136 -2.45 -11.35 16.72
#